data_AF-A0A5E3XG35-F1
#
_entry.id   AF-A0A5E3XG35-F1
#
_cell.length_a   1.000
_cell.length_b   1.000
_cell.length_c   1.000
_cell.angle_alpha   90.00
_cell.angle_beta   90.00
_cell.angle_gamma   90.00
#
_symmetry.space_group_name_H-M   'P 1'
#
loop_
_entity.id
_entity.type
_entity.pdbx_description
1 polymer ?
#
loop_
_entity_poly.entity_id
_entity_poly.type
_entity_poly.pdbx_seq_one_letter_code
_entity_poly.pdbx_strand_id
1 'polypeptide(L)'
;MSHSHNTDHTHDASCVSGNVLDLIRPIRKVITAPDVDLKTINAKEVRRRLVEGGYADEAFLTAKKAAVNELILAIFNQATGVPGAEKVYESDEEA
;
A
#
# COMPACT_ATOMS: atom_id res chain seq x y z
N MET A 1 15.74 25.26 -42.68
CA MET A 1 15.39 23.83 -42.79
C MET A 1 15.04 23.36 -41.39
N SER A 2 13.75 23.15 -41.16
CA SER A 2 13.18 22.80 -39.85
C SER A 2 13.24 21.29 -39.66
N HIS A 3 14.00 20.84 -38.68
CA HIS A 3 14.13 19.45 -38.23
C HIS A 3 14.40 19.55 -36.72
N SER A 4 13.77 18.83 -35.80
CA SER A 4 12.76 17.78 -35.84
C SER A 4 12.08 17.78 -34.47
N HIS A 5 10.84 17.30 -34.43
CA HIS A 5 10.15 16.90 -33.22
C HIS A 5 10.94 15.78 -32.52
N ASN A 6 11.34 16.01 -31.28
CA ASN A 6 11.68 14.93 -30.35
C ASN A 6 10.66 14.96 -29.21
N THR A 7 9.50 14.36 -29.48
CA THR A 7 8.63 13.78 -28.46
C THR A 7 9.38 12.62 -27.83
N ASP A 8 10.19 12.91 -26.81
CA ASP A 8 10.66 11.90 -25.87
C ASP A 8 9.49 11.51 -24.97
N HIS A 9 8.65 10.61 -25.47
CA HIS A 9 7.78 9.82 -24.63
C HIS A 9 8.65 8.69 -24.09
N THR A 10 9.47 8.99 -23.08
CA THR A 10 10.14 7.97 -22.29
C THR A 10 9.05 7.18 -21.57
N HIS A 11 8.69 6.07 -22.20
CA HIS A 11 8.11 4.91 -21.56
C HIS A 11 9.19 4.35 -20.63
N ASP A 12 9.44 5.06 -19.53
CA ASP A 12 10.38 4.61 -18.52
C ASP A 12 9.78 3.35 -17.91
N ALA A 13 10.42 2.24 -18.24
CA ALA A 13 10.19 0.95 -17.66
C ALA A 13 10.09 1.14 -16.15
N SER A 14 8.86 1.00 -15.63
CA SER A 14 8.55 0.95 -14.21
C SER A 14 9.15 -0.34 -13.65
N CYS A 15 10.48 -0.40 -13.60
CA CYS A 15 11.21 -1.28 -12.73
C CYS A 15 10.73 -0.93 -11.34
N VAL A 16 9.75 -1.68 -10.85
CA VAL A 16 9.27 -1.71 -9.47
C VAL A 16 10.48 -2.07 -8.60
N SER A 17 11.33 -1.08 -8.36
CA SER A 17 12.13 -0.98 -7.16
C SER A 17 11.15 -0.54 -6.08
N GLY A 18 10.16 -1.40 -5.81
CA GLY A 18 9.03 -1.10 -4.95
C GLY A 18 9.57 -0.85 -3.56
N ASN A 19 9.73 0.42 -3.20
CA ASN A 19 9.95 0.75 -1.82
C ASN A 19 8.60 0.66 -1.12
N VAL A 20 8.54 0.01 0.04
CA VAL A 20 7.32 -0.07 0.85
C VAL A 20 6.79 1.34 1.16
N LEU A 21 7.69 2.32 1.30
CA LEU A 21 7.33 3.72 1.52
C LEU A 21 6.53 4.36 0.37
N ASP A 22 6.62 3.83 -0.86
CA ASP A 22 5.80 4.31 -1.98
C ASP A 22 4.30 4.04 -1.73
N LEU A 23 4.00 3.01 -0.94
CA LEU A 23 2.64 2.67 -0.55
C LEU A 23 2.02 3.63 0.46
N ILE A 24 2.75 4.62 1.01
CA ILE A 24 2.20 5.58 1.97
C ILE A 24 0.96 6.27 1.42
N ARG A 25 1.04 6.82 0.21
CA ARG A 25 -0.07 7.54 -0.43
C ARG A 25 -1.22 6.59 -0.78
N PRO A 26 -0.99 5.43 -1.44
CA PRO A 26 -2.02 4.42 -1.67
C PRO A 26 -2.72 3.93 -0.40
N ILE A 27 -1.97 3.54 0.63
CA ILE A 27 -2.52 3.05 1.90
C ILE A 27 -3.38 4.12 2.55
N ARG A 28 -2.90 5.37 2.60
CA ARG A 28 -3.70 6.48 3.14
C ARG A 28 -4.99 6.65 2.36
N LYS A 29 -4.94 6.61 1.03
CA LYS A 29 -6.14 6.72 0.17
C LYS A 29 -7.15 5.60 0.43
N VAL A 30 -6.68 4.37 0.65
CA VAL A 30 -7.54 3.23 1.04
C VAL A 30 -8.15 3.49 2.41
N ILE A 31 -7.35 3.78 3.43
CA ILE A 31 -7.82 3.97 4.82
C ILE A 31 -8.79 5.15 4.93
N THR A 32 -8.57 6.24 4.20
CA THR A 32 -9.44 7.42 4.24
C THR A 32 -10.60 7.35 3.24
N ALA A 33 -10.83 6.21 2.59
CA ALA A 33 -11.95 6.06 1.67
C ALA A 33 -13.28 6.11 2.45
N PRO A 34 -14.33 6.74 1.91
CA PRO A 34 -15.62 6.87 2.60
C PRO A 34 -16.35 5.53 2.81
N ASP A 35 -16.03 4.52 2.01
CA ASP A 35 -16.58 3.15 2.09
C ASP A 35 -15.81 2.26 3.08
N VAL A 36 -14.74 2.79 3.68
CA VAL A 36 -13.87 2.04 4.59
C VAL A 36 -14.29 2.31 6.03
N ASP A 37 -14.76 1.26 6.68
CA ASP A 37 -15.02 1.29 8.11
C ASP A 37 -13.72 1.05 8.89
N LEU A 38 -13.24 2.10 9.55
CA LEU A 38 -11.99 2.08 10.33
C LEU A 38 -12.05 1.14 11.55
N LYS A 39 -13.23 0.69 11.98
CA LYS A 39 -13.36 -0.21 13.13
C LYS A 39 -13.17 -1.68 12.77
N THR A 40 -13.43 -2.02 11.50
CA THR A 40 -13.40 -3.40 10.99
C THR A 40 -12.29 -3.63 9.99
N ILE A 41 -11.72 -2.57 9.41
CA ILE A 41 -10.61 -2.71 8.47
C ILE A 41 -9.36 -3.29 9.15
N ASN A 42 -8.72 -4.22 8.45
CA ASN A 42 -7.50 -4.88 8.89
C ASN A 42 -6.42 -4.81 7.79
N ALA A 43 -5.18 -5.15 8.14
CA ALA A 43 -4.05 -5.11 7.20
C ALA A 43 -4.27 -6.00 5.97
N LYS A 44 -4.95 -7.14 6.12
CA LYS A 44 -5.25 -8.05 5.00
C LYS A 44 -6.18 -7.39 3.97
N GLU A 45 -7.23 -6.73 4.44
CA GLU A 45 -8.18 -5.99 3.59
C GLU A 45 -7.49 -4.80 2.89
N VAL A 46 -6.63 -4.08 3.61
CA VAL A 46 -5.86 -2.98 3.00
C VAL A 46 -4.94 -3.51 1.89
N ARG A 47 -4.17 -4.58 2.15
CA ARG A 47 -3.33 -5.22 1.12
C ARG A 47 -4.14 -5.68 -0.09
N ARG A 48 -5.30 -6.29 0.14
CA ARG A 48 -6.21 -6.72 -0.94
C ARG A 48 -6.66 -5.53 -1.78
N ARG A 49 -7.11 -4.44 -1.16
CA ARG A 49 -7.52 -3.21 -1.86
C ARG A 49 -6.37 -2.51 -2.58
N LEU A 50 -5.13 -2.66 -2.13
CA LEU A 50 -3.95 -2.18 -2.87
C LEU A 50 -3.76 -2.96 -4.18
N VAL A 51 -3.96 -4.28 -4.17
CA VAL A 51 -3.88 -5.12 -5.38
C VAL A 51 -5.06 -4.83 -6.30
N GLU A 52 -6.29 -4.84 -5.79
CA GLU A 52 -7.50 -4.56 -6.58
C GLU A 52 -7.46 -3.16 -7.21
N GLY A 53 -6.84 -2.19 -6.54
CA GLY A 53 -6.65 -0.83 -7.04
C GLY A 53 -5.45 -0.66 -7.98
N GLY A 54 -4.66 -1.71 -8.23
CA GLY A 54 -3.46 -1.66 -9.07
C GLY A 54 -2.31 -0.83 -8.47
N TYR A 55 -2.32 -0.60 -7.16
CA TYR A 55 -1.27 0.17 -6.47
C TYR A 55 -0.04 -0.66 -6.14
N ALA A 56 -0.21 -1.98 -6.00
CA ALA A 56 0.87 -2.90 -5.69
C ALA A 56 0.56 -4.30 -6.22
N ASP A 57 1.62 -5.06 -6.52
CA ASP A 57 1.51 -6.45 -6.91
C ASP A 57 1.41 -7.38 -5.68
N GLU A 58 0.65 -8.47 -5.78
CA GLU A 58 0.50 -9.45 -4.70
C GLU A 58 1.85 -10.07 -4.30
N ALA A 59 2.73 -10.35 -5.27
CA ALA A 59 4.07 -10.89 -5.00
C ALA A 59 4.92 -9.90 -4.19
N PHE A 60 4.79 -8.61 -4.50
CA PHE A 60 5.49 -7.55 -3.76
C PHE A 60 4.97 -7.42 -2.32
N LEU A 61 3.65 -7.38 -2.14
CA LEU A 61 3.02 -7.28 -0.82
C LEU A 61 3.31 -8.51 0.03
N THR A 62 3.43 -9.69 -0.58
CA THR A 62 3.82 -10.93 0.12
C THR A 62 5.29 -10.90 0.51
N ALA A 63 6.18 -10.53 -0.41
CA ALA A 63 7.62 -10.43 -0.14
C ALA A 63 7.96 -9.38 0.93
N LYS A 64 7.13 -8.34 1.07
CA LYS A 64 7.28 -7.25 2.05
C LYS A 64 6.19 -7.23 3.11
N LYS A 65 5.49 -8.35 3.35
CA LYS A 65 4.30 -8.44 4.21
C LYS A 65 4.48 -7.73 5.55
N ALA A 66 5.54 -8.04 6.29
CA ALA A 66 5.80 -7.44 7.59
C ALA A 66 5.97 -5.91 7.50
N ALA A 67 6.84 -5.43 6.60
CA ALA A 67 7.07 -4.00 6.42
C ALA A 67 5.83 -3.24 5.94
N VAL A 68 5.02 -3.86 5.07
CA VAL A 68 3.75 -3.30 4.61
C VAL A 68 2.75 -3.23 5.75
N ASN A 69 2.66 -4.27 6.60
CA ASN A 69 1.77 -4.27 7.76
C ASN A 69 2.12 -3.17 8.75
N GLU A 70 3.40 -3.05 9.09
CA GLU A 70 3.91 -1.97 9.95
C GLU A 70 3.54 -0.60 9.38
N LEU A 71 3.68 -0.42 8.07
CA LEU A 71 3.31 0.83 7.41
C LEU A 71 1.80 1.09 7.46
N ILE A 72 0.98 0.07 7.23
CA ILE A 72 -0.49 0.16 7.33
C ILE A 72 -0.89 0.55 8.75
N LEU A 73 -0.33 -0.12 9.76
CA LEU A 73 -0.57 0.18 11.17
C LEU A 73 -0.15 1.62 11.52
N ALA A 74 1.02 2.06 11.07
CA ALA A 74 1.50 3.42 11.30
C ALA A 74 0.57 4.47 10.69
N ILE A 75 0.07 4.26 9.48
CA ILE A 75 -0.86 5.19 8.81
C ILE A 75 -2.25 5.13 9.44
N PHE A 76 -2.71 3.94 9.82
CA PHE A 76 -3.98 3.74 10.50
C PHE A 76 -4.00 4.46 11.86
N ASN A 77 -2.95 4.32 12.66
CA ASN A 77 -2.81 5.00 13.95
C ASN A 77 -2.78 6.53 13.76
N GLN A 78 -2.13 7.03 12.70
CA GLN A 78 -2.17 8.45 12.35
C GLN A 78 -3.57 8.94 11.93
N ALA A 79 -4.32 8.12 11.19
CA ALA A 79 -5.66 8.46 10.72
C ALA A 79 -6.72 8.43 11.84
N THR A 80 -6.59 7.49 12.79
CA THR A 80 -7.53 7.31 13.90
C THR A 80 -7.14 8.06 15.17
N GLY A 81 -5.88 8.46 15.32
CA GLY A 81 -5.36 9.04 16.56
C GLY A 81 -5.30 8.06 17.72
N VAL A 82 -5.52 6.76 17.46
CA VAL A 82 -5.45 5.70 18.48
C VAL A 82 -4.10 5.01 18.36
N PRO A 83 -3.14 5.27 19.27
CA PRO A 83 -1.89 4.52 19.31
C PRO A 83 -2.22 3.10 19.78
N GLY A 84 -1.96 2.11 18.93
CA GLY A 84 -2.09 0.71 19.32
C GLY A 84 -3.44 0.07 18.99
N ALA A 85 -3.88 0.17 17.74
CA ALA A 85 -4.64 -0.94 17.13
C ALA A 85 -3.75 -2.19 16.96
N GLU A 86 -2.97 -2.51 18.00
CA GLU A 86 -1.90 -3.50 18.17
C GLU A 86 -2.46 -4.93 18.27
N LYS A 87 -3.70 -5.14 17.82
CA LYS A 87 -4.35 -6.45 17.75
C LYS A 87 -4.99 -6.69 16.40
N VAL A 88 -4.36 -6.25 15.30
CA VAL A 88 -4.54 -6.96 14.03
C VAL A 88 -3.71 -8.25 14.14
N TYR A 89 -4.32 -9.21 14.85
CA TYR A 89 -3.88 -10.58 15.03
C TYR A 89 -3.24 -11.15 13.76
N GLU A 90 -1.94 -11.39 13.79
CA GLU A 90 -1.40 -12.63 13.26
C GLU A 90 -1.25 -13.57 14.46
N SER A 91 -2.36 -14.20 14.84
CA SER A 91 -2.26 -15.56 15.40
C SER A 91 -1.81 -16.44 14.25
N ASP A 92 -0.50 -16.57 14.09
CA ASP A 92 0.09 -17.76 13.49
C ASP A 92 0.47 -18.66 14.69
N GLU A 93 -0.56 -19.34 15.20
CA GLU A 93 -0.39 -20.64 15.82
C GLU A 93 -0.42 -21.66 14.67
N GLU A 94 0.43 -22.68 14.78
CA GLU A 94 0.74 -23.78 13.83
C GLU A 94 1.84 -23.50 12.78
N ALA A 95 2.90 -24.29 12.62
CA ALA A 95 3.42 -25.50 13.28
C ALA A 95 4.84 -25.76 12.73
#